data_AF-A0A066U9J7-F1
#
_entry.id   AF-A0A066U9J7-F1
#
_cell.length_a   1.000
_cell.length_b   1.000
_cell.length_c   1.000
_cell.angle_alpha   90.00
_cell.angle_beta   90.00
_cell.angle_gamma   90.00
#
_symmetry.space_group_name_H-M   'P 1'
#
loop_
_entity.id
_entity.type
_entity.pdbx_description
1 polymer ?
#
loop_
_entity_poly.entity_id
_entity_poly.type
_entity_poly.pdbx_seq_one_letter_code
_entity_poly.pdbx_strand_id
1 'polypeptide(L)'
;MSVDTAVHLPPSRPASTPLPWLLPIRPLQAALWEIAAIAVLLAWLADGVTQPARIGVSVVAGLVVLLTSVRFAGRHPAGWALTWTAFRLRHHDTRRDGPDPLLHVAGAVKVRQHVDRAGNRFGVAEIDGGWSALVRLTPGPGAPGPLVDALRSAYRRADIPLASAQLLTWAIPRGDQVLRVRWLAVRYRPDLAPIAALARGGGDLGALRSTASAALSLMGVLAEAGYQSTVLEAGELAKELRVALGVQGRAAGPPDRWKSWVWGDSTQACFAPRSPRVLDLAVPGAAFTATSYTLTRTAGGKEKAEVTIRVGARPGAPVPAPGIPAVPLHGRHGSGVRKTLPLALDS
;
A
#
# COMPACT_ATOMS: atom_id res chain seq x y z
N MET A 1 37.95 -23.85 46.45
CA MET A 1 38.38 -24.22 45.09
C MET A 1 37.12 -24.33 44.25
N SER A 2 36.81 -23.29 43.48
CA SER A 2 35.61 -23.24 42.62
C SER A 2 36.08 -23.42 41.18
N VAL A 3 35.56 -24.46 40.51
CA VAL A 3 35.96 -24.83 39.15
C VAL A 3 35.04 -24.09 38.18
N ASP A 4 35.55 -23.02 37.58
CA ASP A 4 34.91 -22.36 36.44
C ASP A 4 34.98 -23.27 35.22
N THR A 5 33.83 -23.81 34.83
CA THR A 5 33.69 -24.64 33.63
C THR A 5 33.19 -23.74 32.50
N ALA A 6 34.10 -23.11 31.76
CA ALA A 6 33.78 -22.32 30.59
C ALA A 6 33.32 -23.25 29.44
N VAL A 7 32.01 -23.26 29.17
CA VAL A 7 31.42 -23.99 28.04
C VAL A 7 31.77 -23.24 26.75
N HIS A 8 32.70 -23.79 25.98
CA HIS A 8 33.06 -23.26 24.67
C HIS A 8 31.98 -23.64 23.64
N LEU A 9 31.07 -22.72 23.34
CA LEU A 9 30.09 -22.88 22.26
C LEU A 9 30.80 -22.86 20.89
N PRO A 10 30.51 -23.82 19.99
CA PRO A 10 31.10 -23.84 18.66
C PRO A 10 30.61 -22.64 17.83
N PRO A 11 31.43 -22.13 16.89
CA PRO A 11 31.04 -21.03 16.03
C PRO A 11 29.81 -21.39 15.20
N SER A 12 28.78 -20.57 15.29
CA SER A 12 27.56 -20.67 14.49
C SER A 12 27.91 -20.61 12.99
N ARG A 13 27.69 -21.72 12.29
CA ARG A 13 27.81 -21.81 10.82
C ARG A 13 26.95 -20.69 10.20
N PRO A 14 27.48 -19.85 9.29
CA PRO A 14 26.66 -18.85 8.63
C PRO A 14 25.57 -19.56 7.84
N ALA A 15 24.31 -19.27 8.18
CA ALA A 15 23.17 -19.74 7.41
C ALA A 15 23.34 -19.29 5.96
N SER A 16 23.25 -20.22 5.01
CA SER A 16 23.30 -19.92 3.58
C SER A 16 22.19 -18.92 3.27
N THR A 17 22.56 -17.66 3.02
CA THR A 17 21.62 -16.62 2.62
C THR A 17 21.07 -17.00 1.25
N PRO A 18 19.77 -17.35 1.14
CA PRO A 18 19.22 -17.70 -0.16
C PRO A 18 19.34 -16.48 -1.08
N LEU A 19 19.78 -16.72 -2.31
CA LEU A 19 19.94 -15.69 -3.32
C LEU A 19 18.63 -14.88 -3.46
N PRO A 20 18.65 -13.56 -3.21
CA PRO A 20 17.43 -12.75 -3.08
C PRO A 20 16.62 -12.61 -4.37
N TRP A 21 17.16 -13.04 -5.51
CA TRP A 21 16.46 -13.07 -6.80
C TRP A 21 15.56 -14.31 -6.97
N LEU A 22 15.70 -15.36 -6.15
CA LEU A 22 14.94 -16.62 -6.26
C LEU A 22 13.72 -16.74 -5.33
N LEU A 23 13.60 -15.94 -4.27
CA LEU A 23 12.54 -16.10 -3.26
C LEU A 23 11.65 -14.85 -3.11
N PRO A 24 10.34 -14.98 -2.82
CA PRO A 24 9.60 -16.23 -2.55
C PRO A 24 9.04 -16.90 -3.82
N ILE A 25 9.22 -18.21 -3.95
CA ILE A 25 8.56 -19.04 -4.99
C ILE A 25 7.10 -19.22 -4.57
N ARG A 26 6.15 -18.90 -5.45
CA ARG A 26 4.73 -19.14 -5.18
C ARG A 26 4.42 -20.64 -5.40
N PRO A 27 3.46 -21.25 -4.68
CA PRO A 27 3.09 -22.65 -4.89
C PRO A 27 2.77 -22.97 -6.35
N LEU A 28 2.06 -22.07 -7.03
CA LEU A 28 1.76 -22.20 -8.46
C LEU A 28 3.01 -22.20 -9.35
N GLN A 29 4.04 -21.44 -8.97
CA GLN A 29 5.30 -21.39 -9.71
C GLN A 29 6.08 -22.69 -9.54
N ALA A 30 6.10 -23.27 -8.34
CA ALA A 30 6.68 -24.59 -8.10
C ALA A 30 5.93 -25.66 -8.91
N ALA A 31 4.59 -25.65 -8.88
CA ALA A 31 3.79 -26.57 -9.68
C ALA A 31 4.05 -26.45 -11.19
N LEU A 32 4.19 -25.21 -11.71
CA LEU A 32 4.56 -24.99 -13.11
C LEU A 32 5.94 -25.56 -13.45
N TRP A 33 6.91 -25.46 -12.55
CA TRP A 33 8.24 -26.02 -12.75
C TRP A 33 8.24 -27.55 -12.69
N GLU A 34 7.47 -28.14 -11.78
CA GLU A 34 7.27 -29.59 -11.70
C GLU A 34 6.61 -30.14 -12.96
N ILE A 35 5.54 -29.49 -13.45
CA ILE A 35 4.87 -29.87 -14.70
C ILE A 35 5.85 -29.76 -15.88
N ALA A 36 6.65 -28.70 -15.95
CA ALA A 36 7.66 -28.53 -16.99
C ALA A 36 8.72 -29.64 -16.94
N ALA A 37 9.19 -30.01 -15.75
CA ALA A 37 10.15 -31.10 -15.57
C ALA A 37 9.57 -32.46 -15.96
N ILE A 38 8.33 -32.75 -15.56
CA ILE A 38 7.62 -33.98 -15.94
C ILE A 38 7.42 -34.05 -17.45
N ALA A 39 7.03 -32.94 -18.09
CA ALA A 39 6.86 -32.89 -19.54
C ALA A 39 8.16 -33.20 -20.30
N VAL A 40 9.29 -32.64 -19.83
CA VAL A 40 10.62 -32.95 -20.39
C VAL A 40 10.95 -34.43 -20.19
N LEU A 41 10.77 -34.95 -18.97
CA LEU A 41 11.06 -36.34 -18.66
C LEU A 41 10.23 -37.31 -19.52
N LEU A 42 8.93 -37.04 -19.68
CA LEU A 42 8.05 -37.84 -20.54
C LEU A 42 8.46 -37.76 -22.02
N ALA A 43 8.83 -36.58 -22.53
CA ALA A 43 9.25 -36.44 -23.92
C ALA A 43 10.52 -37.27 -24.24
N TRP A 44 11.44 -37.39 -23.27
CA TRP A 44 12.69 -38.11 -23.43
C TRP A 44 12.59 -39.61 -23.13
N LEU A 45 11.66 -40.04 -22.27
CA LEU A 45 11.48 -41.45 -21.90
C LEU A 45 10.41 -42.19 -22.72
N ALA A 46 9.45 -41.49 -23.32
CA ALA A 46 8.42 -42.13 -24.12
C ALA A 46 8.95 -42.57 -25.49
N ASP A 47 8.74 -43.84 -25.80
CA ASP A 47 8.97 -44.39 -27.13
C ASP A 47 7.97 -43.79 -28.13
N GLY A 48 8.44 -43.47 -29.34
CA GLY A 48 7.61 -42.90 -30.41
C GLY A 48 7.59 -41.35 -30.49
N VAL A 49 8.20 -40.64 -29.54
CA VAL A 49 8.35 -39.17 -29.64
C VAL A 49 9.51 -38.82 -30.58
N THR A 50 9.23 -38.06 -31.64
CA THR A 50 10.25 -37.63 -32.60
C THR A 50 11.26 -36.66 -31.97
N GLN A 51 12.52 -36.72 -32.39
CA GLN A 51 13.57 -35.80 -31.93
C GLN A 51 13.18 -34.30 -31.99
N PRO A 52 12.56 -33.78 -33.06
CA PRO A 52 12.11 -32.38 -33.07
C PRO A 52 11.06 -32.09 -31.98
N ALA A 53 10.16 -33.02 -31.68
CA ALA A 53 9.19 -32.85 -30.60
C ALA A 53 9.87 -32.80 -29.22
N ARG A 54 10.89 -33.65 -28.97
CA ARG A 54 11.67 -33.64 -27.71
C ARG A 54 12.37 -32.30 -27.47
N ILE A 55 13.00 -31.78 -28.53
CA ILE A 55 13.66 -30.47 -28.49
C ILE A 55 12.64 -29.36 -28.23
N GLY A 56 11.50 -29.39 -28.94
CA GLY A 56 10.41 -28.42 -28.74
C GLY A 56 9.91 -28.37 -27.30
N VAL A 57 9.59 -29.52 -26.70
CA VAL A 57 9.15 -29.62 -25.30
C VAL A 57 10.21 -29.06 -24.34
N SER A 58 11.48 -29.42 -24.55
CA SER A 58 12.61 -28.96 -23.72
C SER A 58 12.79 -27.44 -23.79
N VAL A 59 12.70 -26.86 -24.98
CA VAL A 59 12.79 -25.40 -25.20
C VAL A 59 11.62 -24.67 -24.53
N VAL A 60 10.39 -25.16 -24.72
CA VAL A 60 9.19 -24.57 -24.09
C VAL A 60 9.28 -24.64 -22.56
N ALA A 61 9.67 -25.79 -22.00
CA ALA A 61 9.86 -25.96 -20.57
C ALA A 61 10.93 -24.99 -20.02
N GLY A 62 12.07 -24.88 -20.70
CA GLY A 62 13.13 -23.92 -20.36
C GLY A 62 12.65 -22.47 -20.39
N LEU A 63 11.88 -22.08 -21.42
CA LEU A 63 11.27 -20.75 -21.52
C LEU A 63 10.28 -20.49 -20.38
N VAL A 64 9.43 -21.45 -20.02
CA VAL A 64 8.49 -21.32 -18.89
C VAL A 64 9.25 -21.07 -17.58
N VAL A 65 10.30 -21.84 -17.31
CA VAL A 65 11.14 -21.66 -16.12
C VAL A 65 11.80 -20.28 -16.17
N LEU A 66 12.37 -19.85 -17.30
CA LEU A 66 13.04 -18.56 -17.42
C LEU A 66 12.08 -17.38 -17.24
N LEU A 67 10.91 -17.40 -17.88
CA LEU A 67 9.88 -16.36 -17.82
C LEU A 67 9.21 -16.23 -16.44
N THR A 68 9.35 -17.26 -15.59
CA THR A 68 8.80 -17.28 -14.23
C THR A 68 9.89 -17.09 -13.16
N SER A 69 11.14 -17.47 -13.41
CA SER A 69 12.25 -17.41 -12.45
C SER A 69 13.01 -16.08 -12.47
N VAL A 70 13.32 -15.53 -13.65
CA VAL A 70 14.18 -14.35 -13.76
C VAL A 70 13.40 -13.12 -13.31
N ARG A 71 13.86 -12.46 -12.25
CA ARG A 71 13.21 -11.25 -11.72
C ARG A 71 13.92 -10.00 -12.20
N PHE A 72 13.22 -9.19 -12.99
CA PHE A 72 13.63 -7.85 -13.35
C PHE A 72 12.79 -6.82 -12.58
N ALA A 73 13.45 -5.95 -11.82
CA ALA A 73 12.80 -4.96 -10.95
C ALA A 73 11.73 -5.57 -10.04
N GLY A 74 12.02 -6.73 -9.43
CA GLY A 74 11.15 -7.39 -8.46
C GLY A 74 9.96 -8.16 -9.04
N ARG A 75 9.83 -8.28 -10.38
CA ARG A 75 8.83 -9.14 -11.05
C ARG A 75 9.44 -9.98 -12.15
N HIS A 76 8.83 -11.13 -12.43
CA HIS A 76 9.19 -11.97 -13.56
C HIS A 76 8.53 -11.47 -14.87
N PRO A 77 9.08 -11.80 -16.06
CA PRO A 77 8.55 -11.35 -17.35
C PRO A 77 7.05 -11.57 -17.54
N ALA A 78 6.50 -12.72 -17.17
CA ALA A 78 5.05 -12.95 -17.26
C ALA A 78 4.24 -11.99 -16.36
N GLY A 79 4.78 -11.63 -15.18
CA GLY A 79 4.19 -10.62 -14.31
C GLY A 79 4.26 -9.21 -14.90
N TRP A 80 5.32 -8.91 -15.66
CA TRP A 80 5.42 -7.68 -16.44
C TRP A 80 4.40 -7.64 -17.58
N ALA A 81 4.25 -8.72 -18.34
CA ALA A 81 3.25 -8.84 -19.39
C ALA A 81 1.85 -8.61 -18.84
N LEU A 82 1.47 -9.26 -17.72
CA LEU A 82 0.19 -9.02 -17.06
C LEU A 82 0.02 -7.57 -16.57
N THR A 83 1.08 -6.98 -16.01
CA THR A 83 1.04 -5.57 -15.57
C THR A 83 0.81 -4.65 -16.76
N TRP A 84 1.48 -4.90 -17.88
CA TRP A 84 1.36 -4.14 -19.12
C TRP A 84 -0.02 -4.29 -19.77
N THR A 85 -0.52 -5.52 -19.89
CA THR A 85 -1.88 -5.77 -20.40
C THR A 85 -2.92 -5.11 -19.52
N ALA A 86 -2.83 -5.24 -18.20
CA ALA A 86 -3.76 -4.60 -17.28
C ALA A 86 -3.67 -3.07 -17.34
N PHE A 87 -2.47 -2.51 -17.56
CA PHE A 87 -2.28 -1.08 -17.80
C PHE A 87 -2.96 -0.64 -19.10
N ARG A 88 -2.77 -1.37 -20.21
CA ARG A 88 -3.43 -1.09 -21.48
C ARG A 88 -4.95 -1.15 -21.36
N LEU A 89 -5.49 -2.18 -20.70
CA LEU A 89 -6.93 -2.31 -20.49
C LEU A 89 -7.50 -1.15 -19.67
N ARG A 90 -6.83 -0.74 -18.58
CA ARG A 90 -7.24 0.43 -17.78
C ARG A 90 -7.16 1.74 -18.55
N HIS A 91 -6.18 1.87 -19.45
CA HIS A 91 -6.02 3.07 -20.26
C HIS A 91 -7.18 3.27 -21.25
N HIS A 92 -7.94 2.21 -21.55
CA HIS A 92 -9.14 2.29 -22.37
C HIS A 92 -10.44 2.35 -21.54
N ASP A 93 -10.37 2.30 -20.20
CA ASP A 93 -11.54 2.42 -19.34
C ASP A 93 -11.87 3.89 -19.05
N THR A 94 -12.76 4.45 -19.86
CA THR A 94 -13.19 5.86 -19.77
C THR A 94 -14.18 6.13 -18.64
N ARG A 95 -14.64 5.10 -17.90
CA ARG A 95 -15.64 5.28 -16.83
C ARG A 95 -15.16 6.16 -15.68
N ARG A 96 -13.84 6.35 -15.57
CA ARG A 96 -13.19 7.19 -14.55
C ARG A 96 -12.70 8.52 -15.12
N ASP A 97 -13.02 8.82 -16.37
CA ASP A 97 -12.69 10.10 -16.97
C ASP A 97 -13.62 11.15 -16.40
N GLY A 98 -13.06 12.03 -15.58
CA GLY A 98 -13.77 13.13 -14.96
C GLY A 98 -12.81 14.28 -14.69
N PRO A 99 -13.32 15.51 -14.53
CA PRO A 99 -12.48 16.66 -14.23
C PRO A 99 -11.94 16.65 -12.79
N ASP A 100 -12.44 15.75 -11.92
CA ASP A 100 -12.02 15.63 -10.53
C ASP A 100 -10.94 14.53 -10.37
N PRO A 101 -9.71 14.87 -9.94
CA PRO A 101 -8.65 13.89 -9.69
C PRO A 101 -9.01 12.89 -8.60
N LEU A 102 -9.81 13.30 -7.60
CA LEU A 102 -10.20 12.39 -6.52
C LEU A 102 -11.16 11.32 -7.05
N LEU A 103 -12.11 11.71 -7.89
CA LEU A 103 -13.01 10.77 -8.56
C LEU A 103 -12.23 9.76 -9.42
N HIS A 104 -11.20 10.22 -10.14
CA HIS A 104 -10.40 9.34 -11.00
C HIS A 104 -9.62 8.28 -10.20
N VAL A 105 -9.00 8.69 -9.09
CA VAL A 105 -8.12 7.81 -8.29
C VAL A 105 -8.91 6.94 -7.32
N ALA A 106 -9.85 7.56 -6.60
CA ALA A 106 -10.57 6.96 -5.48
C ALA A 106 -11.97 6.45 -5.91
N GLY A 107 -12.55 6.97 -6.98
CA GLY A 107 -13.97 6.76 -7.30
C GLY A 107 -14.85 7.76 -6.56
N ALA A 108 -16.15 7.50 -6.50
CA ALA A 108 -17.08 8.38 -5.82
C ALA A 108 -16.83 8.34 -4.31
N VAL A 109 -16.21 9.40 -3.77
CA VAL A 109 -15.99 9.59 -2.34
C VAL A 109 -17.11 10.46 -1.79
N LYS A 110 -18.01 9.87 -0.99
CA LYS A 110 -19.05 10.64 -0.31
C LYS A 110 -18.58 10.95 1.10
N VAL A 111 -18.42 12.23 1.41
CA VAL A 111 -18.06 12.65 2.77
C VAL A 111 -19.33 12.99 3.54
N ARG A 112 -19.52 12.37 4.68
CA ARG A 112 -20.65 12.62 5.58
C ARG A 112 -20.16 13.19 6.90
N GLN A 113 -20.95 14.10 7.46
CA GLN A 113 -20.76 14.61 8.81
C GLN A 113 -21.58 13.74 9.77
N HIS A 114 -20.98 13.37 10.89
CA HIS A 114 -21.71 12.79 12.01
C HIS A 114 -21.44 13.62 13.26
N VAL A 115 -22.47 13.70 14.10
CA VAL A 115 -22.43 14.41 15.38
C VAL A 115 -22.77 13.39 16.46
N ASP A 116 -21.88 13.21 17.43
CA ASP A 116 -22.18 12.32 18.57
C ASP A 116 -23.14 12.98 19.58
N ARG A 117 -23.46 12.24 20.65
CA ARG A 117 -24.31 12.73 21.73
C ARG A 117 -23.70 13.88 22.53
N ALA A 118 -22.37 14.04 22.51
CA ALA A 118 -21.66 15.11 23.18
C ALA A 118 -21.49 16.36 22.28
N GLY A 119 -22.00 16.31 21.05
CA GLY A 119 -21.89 17.40 20.09
C GLY A 119 -20.57 17.40 19.31
N ASN A 120 -19.70 16.39 19.49
CA ASN A 120 -18.46 16.28 18.73
C ASN A 120 -18.79 15.94 17.27
N ARG A 121 -18.10 16.64 16.39
CA ARG A 121 -18.27 16.60 14.95
C ARG A 121 -17.15 15.79 14.33
N PHE A 122 -17.49 14.82 13.50
CA PHE A 122 -16.50 14.06 12.74
C PHE A 122 -16.97 13.76 11.32
N GLY A 123 -16.03 13.87 10.39
CA GLY A 123 -16.17 13.51 9.00
C GLY A 123 -15.84 12.04 8.77
N VAL A 124 -16.65 11.37 7.97
CA VAL A 124 -16.39 10.01 7.50
C VAL A 124 -16.54 9.97 5.99
N ALA A 125 -15.57 9.36 5.32
CA ALA A 125 -15.61 9.13 3.88
C ALA A 125 -16.14 7.73 3.56
N GLU A 126 -17.22 7.66 2.81
CA GLU A 126 -17.74 6.43 2.20
C GLU A 126 -17.07 6.21 0.85
N ILE A 127 -16.45 5.06 0.68
CA ILE A 127 -15.74 4.66 -0.54
C ILE A 127 -15.67 3.12 -0.61
N ASP A 128 -15.95 2.55 -1.79
CA ASP A 128 -16.01 1.10 -2.06
C ASP A 128 -16.80 0.29 -1.01
N GLY A 129 -17.96 0.80 -0.56
CA GLY A 129 -18.77 0.12 0.47
C GLY A 129 -18.17 0.12 1.88
N GLY A 130 -17.05 0.81 2.10
CA GLY A 130 -16.42 0.99 3.40
C GLY A 130 -16.41 2.45 3.84
N TRP A 131 -16.15 2.64 5.13
CA TRP A 131 -16.17 3.93 5.81
C TRP A 131 -14.81 4.23 6.40
N SER A 132 -14.24 5.38 6.07
CA SER A 132 -12.92 5.79 6.54
C SER A 132 -13.02 7.09 7.32
N ALA A 133 -12.43 7.11 8.52
CA ALA A 133 -12.27 8.33 9.32
C ALA A 133 -10.79 8.69 9.41
N LEU A 134 -10.50 9.99 9.52
CA LEU A 134 -9.13 10.50 9.48
C LEU A 134 -8.79 11.29 10.74
N VAL A 135 -7.67 10.92 11.36
CA VAL A 135 -7.06 11.61 12.50
C VAL A 135 -5.84 12.36 12.00
N ARG A 136 -5.83 13.68 12.12
CA ARG A 136 -4.67 14.53 11.83
C ARG A 136 -3.85 14.71 13.10
N LEU A 137 -2.53 14.56 13.01
CA LEU A 137 -1.62 14.93 14.10
C LEU A 137 -1.26 16.41 14.01
N THR A 138 -1.13 17.06 15.16
CA THR A 138 -0.47 18.37 15.23
C THR A 138 0.99 18.21 14.77
N PRO A 139 1.51 19.11 13.90
CA PRO A 139 2.89 19.03 13.44
C PRO A 139 3.89 18.99 14.60
N GLY A 140 4.82 18.04 14.56
CA GLY A 140 5.83 17.87 15.60
C GLY A 140 6.91 16.84 15.24
N PRO A 141 8.05 16.85 15.96
CA PRO A 141 9.24 16.04 15.63
C PRO A 141 9.10 14.55 15.99
N GLY A 142 7.91 14.07 16.35
CA GLY A 142 7.70 12.71 16.81
C GLY A 142 8.16 11.65 15.80
N ALA A 143 8.83 10.61 16.32
CA ALA A 143 9.25 9.44 15.56
C ALA A 143 8.02 8.64 15.05
N PRO A 144 8.14 7.89 13.95
CA PRO A 144 7.01 7.17 13.37
C PRO A 144 6.74 5.84 14.08
N GLY A 145 7.68 5.33 14.90
CA GLY A 145 7.55 4.07 15.64
C GLY A 145 6.31 4.03 16.57
N PRO A 146 6.20 4.96 17.53
CA PRO A 146 5.03 5.01 18.42
C PRO A 146 3.70 5.19 17.68
N LEU A 147 3.71 5.90 16.54
CA LEU A 147 2.52 6.06 15.69
C LEU A 147 2.09 4.74 15.03
N VAL A 148 3.06 3.92 14.60
CA VAL A 148 2.80 2.57 14.09
C VAL A 148 2.25 1.68 15.19
N ASP A 149 2.76 1.78 16.42
CA ASP A 149 2.28 0.99 17.55
C ASP A 149 0.85 1.38 17.95
N ALA A 150 0.55 2.68 18.00
CA ALA A 150 -0.80 3.19 18.20
C ALA A 150 -1.77 2.68 17.11
N LEU A 151 -1.35 2.73 15.85
CA LEU A 151 -2.14 2.24 14.72
C LEU A 151 -2.38 0.73 14.80
N ARG A 152 -1.37 -0.07 15.17
CA ARG A 152 -1.49 -1.52 15.36
C ARG A 152 -2.41 -1.86 16.52
N SER A 153 -2.32 -1.11 17.63
CA SER A 153 -3.21 -1.25 18.78
C SER A 153 -4.67 -1.07 18.35
N ALA A 154 -4.97 0.03 17.65
CA ALA A 154 -6.30 0.28 17.09
C ALA A 154 -6.75 -0.81 16.10
N TYR A 155 -5.85 -1.30 15.24
CA TYR A 155 -6.15 -2.35 14.25
C TYR A 155 -6.43 -3.74 14.84
N ARG A 156 -5.87 -4.03 16.02
CA ARG A 156 -6.01 -5.32 16.69
C ARG A 156 -7.23 -5.41 17.61
N ARG A 157 -7.92 -4.29 17.85
CA ARG A 157 -9.14 -4.28 18.64
C ARG A 157 -10.20 -5.20 18.05
N ALA A 158 -10.76 -6.06 18.91
CA ALA A 158 -11.73 -7.07 18.51
C ALA A 158 -13.18 -6.54 18.47
N ASP A 159 -13.46 -5.45 19.19
CA ASP A 159 -14.82 -4.91 19.30
C ASP A 159 -15.28 -4.13 18.06
N ILE A 160 -14.31 -3.62 17.28
CA ILE A 160 -14.52 -3.02 15.96
C ILE A 160 -13.43 -3.55 15.03
N PRO A 161 -13.62 -4.73 14.40
CA PRO A 161 -12.66 -5.27 13.46
C PRO A 161 -12.52 -4.34 12.25
N LEU A 162 -11.37 -3.68 12.14
CA LEU A 162 -11.07 -2.80 11.01
C LEU A 162 -10.69 -3.63 9.78
N ALA A 163 -11.17 -3.21 8.61
CA ALA A 163 -10.69 -3.76 7.33
C ALA A 163 -9.20 -3.42 7.14
N SER A 164 -8.86 -2.17 7.46
CA SER A 164 -7.52 -1.63 7.33
C SER A 164 -7.31 -0.41 8.21
N ALA A 165 -6.05 -0.12 8.49
CA ALA A 165 -5.61 1.07 9.19
C ALA A 165 -4.34 1.61 8.52
N GLN A 166 -4.16 2.91 8.45
CA GLN A 166 -3.08 3.53 7.70
C GLN A 166 -2.43 4.68 8.47
N LEU A 167 -1.11 4.77 8.42
CA LEU A 167 -0.34 5.96 8.75
C LEU A 167 0.22 6.54 7.45
N LEU A 168 -0.12 7.80 7.15
CA LEU A 168 0.39 8.54 6.01
C LEU A 168 1.23 9.72 6.50
N THR A 169 2.50 9.78 6.14
CA THR A 169 3.35 10.96 6.34
C THR A 169 3.53 11.68 5.02
N TRP A 170 3.29 13.00 5.02
CA TRP A 170 3.50 13.90 3.90
C TRP A 170 4.63 14.87 4.25
N ALA A 171 5.75 14.72 3.54
CA ALA A 171 6.95 15.51 3.72
C ALA A 171 7.10 16.52 2.58
N ILE A 172 7.22 17.80 2.92
CA ILE A 172 7.42 18.91 1.98
C ILE A 172 8.78 19.54 2.29
N PRO A 173 9.78 19.39 1.40
CA PRO A 173 11.05 20.11 1.54
C PRO A 173 10.84 21.63 1.43
N ARG A 174 11.33 22.40 2.40
CA ARG A 174 11.34 23.87 2.43
C ARG A 174 12.72 24.37 2.85
N GLY A 175 13.58 24.63 1.87
CA GLY A 175 14.99 24.93 2.14
C GLY A 175 15.64 23.76 2.88
N ASP A 176 16.27 24.06 4.02
CA ASP A 176 16.94 23.06 4.87
C ASP A 176 15.99 22.35 5.84
N GLN A 177 14.70 22.73 5.87
CA GLN A 177 13.70 22.11 6.73
C GLN A 177 12.75 21.22 5.93
N VAL A 178 12.18 20.22 6.61
CA VAL A 178 11.14 19.35 6.05
C VAL A 178 9.88 19.51 6.88
N LEU A 179 8.85 20.14 6.31
CA LEU A 179 7.53 20.18 6.93
C LEU A 179 6.88 18.80 6.81
N ARG A 180 6.36 18.28 7.93
CA ARG A 180 5.70 16.98 7.97
C ARG A 180 4.26 17.13 8.44
N VAL A 181 3.33 16.64 7.63
CA VAL A 181 1.94 16.44 8.02
C VAL A 181 1.72 14.94 8.12
N ARG A 182 1.06 14.49 9.20
CA ARG A 182 0.79 13.08 9.42
C ARG A 182 -0.70 12.88 9.64
N TRP A 183 -1.24 11.88 8.96
CA TRP A 183 -2.60 11.44 9.19
C TRP A 183 -2.64 9.94 9.49
N LEU A 184 -3.54 9.56 10.38
CA LEU A 184 -3.87 8.17 10.66
C LEU A 184 -5.32 7.91 10.25
N ALA A 185 -5.51 6.98 9.32
CA ALA A 185 -6.83 6.61 8.82
C ALA A 185 -7.24 5.23 9.37
N VAL A 186 -8.50 5.10 9.76
CA VAL A 186 -9.11 3.81 10.09
C VAL A 186 -10.25 3.53 9.14
N ARG A 187 -10.33 2.31 8.61
CA ARG A 187 -11.37 1.90 7.66
C ARG A 187 -12.14 0.73 8.20
N TYR A 188 -13.45 0.92 8.28
CA TYR A 188 -14.42 -0.09 8.69
C TYR A 188 -15.27 -0.50 7.49
N ARG A 189 -15.57 -1.79 7.39
CA ARG A 189 -16.37 -2.39 6.31
C ARG A 189 -17.48 -3.24 6.93
N PRO A 190 -18.75 -2.83 6.80
CA PRO A 190 -19.87 -3.55 7.44
C PRO A 190 -20.07 -4.95 6.87
N ASP A 191 -19.65 -5.21 5.63
CA ASP A 191 -19.69 -6.54 5.01
C ASP A 191 -18.68 -7.52 5.63
N LEU A 192 -17.58 -7.01 6.21
CA LEU A 192 -16.56 -7.83 6.87
C LEU A 192 -16.80 -7.99 8.38
N ALA A 193 -17.53 -7.06 9.01
CA ALA A 193 -17.73 -7.04 10.46
C ALA A 193 -19.16 -6.62 10.87
N PRO A 194 -20.23 -7.24 10.34
CA PRO A 194 -21.60 -6.74 10.47
C PRO A 194 -22.08 -6.59 11.92
N ILE A 195 -21.59 -7.45 12.82
CA ILE A 195 -21.95 -7.45 14.26
C ILE A 195 -21.60 -6.11 14.92
N ALA A 196 -20.47 -5.49 14.56
CA ALA A 196 -20.04 -4.23 15.16
C ALA A 196 -20.96 -3.06 14.78
N ALA A 197 -21.46 -3.05 13.55
CA ALA A 197 -22.45 -2.08 13.08
C ALA A 197 -23.83 -2.33 13.72
N LEU A 198 -24.28 -3.59 13.77
CA LEU A 198 -25.55 -3.97 14.40
C LEU A 198 -25.61 -3.53 15.86
N ALA A 199 -24.56 -3.80 16.64
CA ALA A 199 -24.46 -3.37 18.04
C ALA A 199 -24.53 -1.85 18.25
N ARG A 200 -24.32 -1.05 17.19
CA ARG A 200 -24.29 0.42 17.22
C ARG A 200 -25.48 1.07 16.51
N GLY A 201 -26.51 0.29 16.20
CA GLY A 201 -27.78 0.76 15.61
C GLY A 201 -28.08 0.21 14.22
N GLY A 202 -27.21 -0.63 13.66
CA GLY A 202 -27.41 -1.26 12.35
C GLY A 202 -27.28 -0.31 11.16
N GLY A 203 -27.24 -0.90 9.96
CA GLY A 203 -27.16 -0.17 8.68
C GLY A 203 -26.01 0.84 8.59
N ASP A 204 -26.22 1.89 7.80
CA ASP A 204 -25.27 2.99 7.60
C ASP A 204 -24.91 3.71 8.91
N LEU A 205 -25.89 3.92 9.79
CA LEU A 205 -25.68 4.65 11.04
C LEU A 205 -24.77 3.87 11.99
N GLY A 206 -24.97 2.56 12.11
CA GLY A 206 -24.12 1.65 12.86
C GLY A 206 -22.71 1.60 12.30
N ALA A 207 -22.55 1.61 10.98
CA ALA A 207 -21.24 1.66 10.33
C ALA A 207 -20.52 2.99 10.61
N LEU A 208 -21.20 4.13 10.46
CA LEU A 208 -20.68 5.46 10.81
C LEU A 208 -20.20 5.52 12.27
N ARG A 209 -21.04 5.06 13.21
CA ARG A 209 -20.71 5.03 14.64
C ARG A 209 -19.54 4.09 14.96
N SER A 210 -19.43 2.97 14.25
CA SER A 210 -18.30 2.03 14.38
C SER A 210 -17.00 2.70 13.93
N THR A 211 -16.98 3.32 12.75
CA THR A 211 -15.79 4.02 12.24
C THR A 211 -15.37 5.16 13.16
N ALA A 212 -16.34 5.95 13.65
CA ALA A 212 -16.08 7.04 14.57
C ALA A 212 -15.52 6.56 15.92
N SER A 213 -16.11 5.51 16.49
CA SER A 213 -15.62 4.91 17.74
C SER A 213 -14.19 4.39 17.59
N ALA A 214 -13.84 3.83 16.42
CA ALA A 214 -12.47 3.41 16.14
C ALA A 214 -11.50 4.61 16.06
N ALA A 215 -11.91 5.71 15.41
CA ALA A 215 -11.09 6.92 15.30
C ALA A 215 -10.89 7.62 16.65
N LEU A 216 -11.93 7.74 17.47
CA LEU A 216 -11.86 8.33 18.81
C LEU A 216 -10.97 7.53 19.75
N SER A 217 -11.04 6.19 19.68
CA SER A 217 -10.12 5.37 20.47
C SER A 217 -8.68 5.48 19.98
N LEU A 218 -8.45 5.59 18.67
CA LEU A 218 -7.11 5.86 18.15
C LEU A 218 -6.58 7.19 18.69
N MET A 219 -7.41 8.24 18.75
CA MET A 219 -7.04 9.50 19.41
C MET A 219 -6.68 9.30 20.88
N GLY A 220 -7.43 8.48 21.62
CA GLY A 220 -7.12 8.15 23.02
C GLY A 220 -5.73 7.52 23.17
N VAL A 221 -5.41 6.51 22.35
CA VAL A 221 -4.09 5.86 22.34
C VAL A 221 -2.98 6.84 21.96
N LEU A 222 -3.24 7.73 20.99
CA LEU A 222 -2.29 8.78 20.61
C LEU A 222 -2.04 9.78 21.75
N ALA A 223 -3.09 10.18 22.46
CA ALA A 223 -2.99 11.10 23.59
C ALA A 223 -2.22 10.49 24.77
N GLU A 224 -2.44 9.21 25.08
CA GLU A 224 -1.65 8.46 26.06
C GLU A 224 -0.17 8.40 25.68
N ALA A 225 0.12 8.32 24.38
CA ALA A 225 1.49 8.39 23.84
C ALA A 225 2.03 9.83 23.71
N GLY A 226 1.32 10.85 24.20
CA GLY A 226 1.74 12.25 24.20
C GLY A 226 1.54 13.01 22.88
N TYR A 227 0.80 12.43 21.92
CA TYR A 227 0.52 13.08 20.63
C TYR A 227 -0.79 13.84 20.67
N GLN A 228 -0.73 15.12 20.32
CA GLN A 228 -1.93 15.91 20.04
C GLN A 228 -2.48 15.57 18.67
N SER A 229 -3.78 15.27 18.63
CA SER A 229 -4.47 14.82 17.42
C SER A 229 -5.90 15.33 17.36
N THR A 230 -6.45 15.43 16.15
CA THR A 230 -7.83 15.86 15.88
C THR A 230 -8.45 14.96 14.82
N VAL A 231 -9.65 14.44 15.07
CA VAL A 231 -10.47 13.83 14.01
C VAL A 231 -11.00 14.95 13.13
N LEU A 232 -10.86 14.78 11.81
CA LEU A 232 -11.28 15.80 10.85
C LEU A 232 -12.80 15.82 10.68
N GLU A 233 -13.37 17.01 10.55
CA GLU A 233 -14.75 17.19 10.12
C GLU A 233 -14.92 16.92 8.61
N ALA A 234 -16.15 16.82 8.11
CA ALA A 234 -16.43 16.51 6.70
C ALA A 234 -15.77 17.50 5.73
N GLY A 235 -15.87 18.80 6.01
CA GLY A 235 -15.25 19.83 5.18
C GLY A 235 -13.73 19.78 5.19
N GLU A 236 -13.14 19.58 6.37
CA GLU A 236 -11.70 19.43 6.54
C GLU A 236 -11.18 18.16 5.86
N LEU A 237 -11.89 17.03 6.02
CA LEU A 237 -11.56 15.77 5.38
C LEU A 237 -11.52 15.93 3.86
N ALA A 238 -12.55 16.55 3.26
CA ALA A 238 -12.59 16.78 1.82
C ALA A 238 -11.44 17.69 1.32
N LYS A 239 -10.99 18.64 2.15
CA LYS A 239 -9.85 19.51 1.86
C LYS A 239 -8.52 18.75 1.97
N GLU A 240 -8.33 18.00 3.06
CA GLU A 240 -7.12 17.24 3.34
C GLU A 240 -6.90 16.12 2.31
N LEU A 241 -7.97 15.48 1.81
CA LEU A 241 -7.87 14.55 0.68
C LEU A 241 -7.33 15.21 -0.59
N ARG A 242 -7.72 16.45 -0.87
CA ARG A 242 -7.20 17.22 -2.02
C ARG A 242 -5.75 17.65 -1.81
N VAL A 243 -5.39 18.07 -0.59
CA VAL A 243 -3.99 18.36 -0.23
C VAL A 243 -3.13 17.11 -0.42
N ALA A 244 -3.60 15.97 0.10
CA ALA A 244 -2.92 14.69 -0.05
C ALA A 244 -2.91 14.16 -1.50
N LEU A 245 -3.73 14.66 -2.43
CA LEU A 245 -3.53 14.32 -3.84
C LEU A 245 -2.27 14.99 -4.42
N GLY A 246 -1.91 16.17 -3.93
CA GLY A 246 -0.72 16.90 -4.38
C GLY A 246 -0.80 17.30 -5.86
N VAL A 247 -2.00 17.65 -6.34
CA VAL A 247 -2.24 18.08 -7.73
C VAL A 247 -2.96 19.40 -7.79
N GLN A 248 -2.77 20.10 -8.91
CA GLN A 248 -3.47 21.34 -9.24
C GLN A 248 -3.85 21.32 -10.72
N GLY A 249 -4.87 22.11 -11.08
CA GLY A 249 -5.32 22.26 -12.46
C GLY A 249 -6.18 21.11 -12.97
N ARG A 250 -6.52 21.20 -14.26
CA ARG A 250 -7.33 20.23 -14.98
C ARG A 250 -6.44 19.17 -15.62
N ALA A 251 -6.94 17.95 -15.77
CA ALA A 251 -6.24 16.91 -16.52
C ALA A 251 -6.06 17.32 -17.99
N ALA A 252 -4.82 17.18 -18.49
CA ALA A 252 -4.49 17.39 -19.91
C ALA A 252 -4.63 16.11 -20.75
N GLY A 253 -4.90 14.97 -20.12
CA GLY A 253 -5.05 13.66 -20.75
C GLY A 253 -5.14 12.55 -19.71
N PRO A 254 -5.08 11.27 -20.13
CA PRO A 254 -5.13 10.14 -19.21
C PRO A 254 -3.99 10.24 -18.18
N PRO A 255 -4.30 10.24 -16.88
CA PRO A 255 -3.32 10.60 -15.89
C PRO A 255 -2.34 9.46 -15.59
N ASP A 256 -2.77 8.19 -15.66
CA ASP A 256 -1.89 7.04 -15.44
C ASP A 256 -1.03 6.78 -16.68
N ARG A 257 0.29 6.99 -16.56
CA ARG A 257 1.29 6.65 -17.57
C ARG A 257 2.09 5.44 -17.11
N TRP A 258 2.87 4.87 -18.03
CA TRP A 258 3.70 3.71 -17.68
C TRP A 258 4.71 4.00 -16.56
N LYS A 259 5.34 5.17 -16.56
CA LYS A 259 6.42 5.53 -15.61
C LYS A 259 6.02 6.53 -14.53
N SER A 260 4.83 7.12 -14.63
CA SER A 260 4.37 8.18 -13.74
C SER A 260 2.85 8.27 -13.75
N TRP A 261 2.31 9.03 -12.82
CA TRP A 261 0.94 9.52 -12.85
C TRP A 261 0.97 11.05 -12.95
N VAL A 262 0.21 11.63 -13.88
CA VAL A 262 0.28 13.04 -14.27
C VAL A 262 -1.09 13.67 -14.18
N TRP A 263 -1.20 14.82 -13.55
CA TRP A 263 -2.44 15.60 -13.51
C TRP A 263 -2.14 17.09 -13.56
N GLY A 264 -2.71 17.79 -14.55
CA GLY A 264 -2.28 19.15 -14.88
C GLY A 264 -0.76 19.19 -15.09
N ASP A 265 -0.09 20.11 -14.40
CA ASP A 265 1.37 20.26 -14.44
C ASP A 265 2.10 19.39 -13.41
N SER A 266 1.36 18.59 -12.63
CA SER A 266 1.91 17.77 -11.57
C SER A 266 2.26 16.38 -12.10
N THR A 267 3.53 15.99 -12.00
CA THR A 267 3.98 14.62 -12.28
C THR A 267 4.37 13.93 -10.99
N GLN A 268 3.90 12.70 -10.78
CA GLN A 268 4.14 11.92 -9.59
C GLN A 268 4.61 10.51 -9.98
N ALA A 269 5.47 9.89 -9.17
CA ALA A 269 5.82 8.49 -9.31
C ALA A 269 5.64 7.77 -7.98
N CYS A 270 5.31 6.48 -8.05
CA CYS A 270 5.05 5.65 -6.89
C CYS A 270 6.03 4.48 -6.87
N PHE A 271 6.43 4.07 -5.67
CA PHE A 271 7.45 3.07 -5.43
C PHE A 271 7.03 2.15 -4.29
N ALA A 272 7.38 0.87 -4.40
CA ALA A 272 7.36 -0.08 -3.30
C ALA A 272 8.77 -0.19 -2.72
N PRO A 273 9.03 0.29 -1.49
CA PRO A 273 10.34 0.15 -0.86
C PRO A 273 10.62 -1.33 -0.54
N ARG A 274 11.91 -1.70 -0.55
CA ARG A 274 12.33 -3.05 -0.12
C ARG A 274 12.31 -3.21 1.40
N SER A 275 12.31 -2.11 2.14
CA SER A 275 12.26 -2.08 3.61
C SER A 275 11.02 -1.32 4.08
N PRO A 276 10.31 -1.81 5.12
CA PRO A 276 9.17 -1.09 5.69
C PRO A 276 9.58 0.11 6.56
N ARG A 277 10.87 0.31 6.86
CA ARG A 277 11.38 1.34 7.80
C ARG A 277 11.48 2.76 7.21
N VAL A 278 10.67 3.10 6.22
CA VAL A 278 10.84 4.32 5.39
C VAL A 278 9.74 5.35 5.61
N LEU A 279 9.19 5.41 6.83
CA LEU A 279 7.96 6.16 7.13
C LEU A 279 8.15 7.67 7.21
N ASP A 280 9.38 8.14 7.38
CA ASP A 280 9.73 9.57 7.40
C ASP A 280 10.63 9.98 6.23
N LEU A 281 10.60 9.24 5.12
CA LEU A 281 11.36 9.60 3.94
C LEU A 281 10.97 11.00 3.42
N ALA A 282 11.98 11.81 3.10
CA ALA A 282 11.84 13.05 2.36
C ALA A 282 12.84 13.02 1.21
N VAL A 283 12.35 13.10 -0.02
CA VAL A 283 13.19 13.01 -1.21
C VAL A 283 13.70 14.41 -1.58
N PRO A 284 15.02 14.65 -1.60
CA PRO A 284 15.57 15.93 -2.03
C PRO A 284 15.13 16.30 -3.45
N GLY A 285 14.81 17.58 -3.67
CA GLY A 285 14.34 18.09 -4.96
C GLY A 285 12.88 17.78 -5.30
N ALA A 286 12.19 16.94 -4.53
CA ALA A 286 10.76 16.70 -4.71
C ALA A 286 9.91 17.92 -4.30
N ALA A 287 8.73 18.07 -4.91
CA ALA A 287 7.71 18.97 -4.41
C ALA A 287 7.10 18.44 -3.10
N PHE A 288 6.91 17.12 -3.02
CA PHE A 288 6.51 16.42 -1.80
C PHE A 288 6.93 14.94 -1.87
N THR A 289 6.97 14.30 -0.71
CA THR A 289 7.09 12.85 -0.55
C THR A 289 5.98 12.37 0.37
N ALA A 290 5.20 11.38 -0.06
CA ALA A 290 4.17 10.74 0.73
C ALA A 290 4.57 9.29 1.03
N THR A 291 4.58 8.90 2.29
CA THR A 291 4.89 7.54 2.74
C THR A 291 3.66 6.98 3.44
N SER A 292 3.06 5.95 2.83
CA SER A 292 1.88 5.26 3.36
C SER A 292 2.29 3.93 3.96
N TYR A 293 1.95 3.71 5.23
CA TYR A 293 2.04 2.43 5.92
C TYR A 293 0.62 1.94 6.18
N THR A 294 0.22 0.85 5.52
CA THR A 294 -1.15 0.32 5.62
C THR A 294 -1.13 -1.08 6.21
N LEU A 295 -1.93 -1.28 7.25
CA LEU A 295 -2.25 -2.56 7.88
C LEU A 295 -3.51 -3.14 7.24
N THR A 296 -3.46 -4.42 6.90
CA THR A 296 -4.56 -5.21 6.36
C THR A 296 -4.52 -6.62 6.95
N ARG A 297 -5.57 -7.42 6.72
CA ARG A 297 -5.59 -8.85 7.04
C ARG A 297 -5.55 -9.66 5.76
N THR A 298 -4.73 -10.70 5.78
CA THR A 298 -4.79 -11.76 4.76
C THR A 298 -6.07 -12.58 4.93
N ALA A 299 -6.43 -13.38 3.93
CA ALA A 299 -7.55 -14.32 4.02
C ALA A 299 -7.45 -15.28 5.23
N GLY A 300 -6.22 -15.62 5.65
CA GLY A 300 -5.96 -16.41 6.86
C GLY A 300 -5.92 -15.59 8.16
N GLY A 301 -6.44 -14.36 8.18
CA GLY A 301 -6.52 -13.50 9.37
C GLY A 301 -5.20 -12.88 9.83
N LYS A 302 -4.06 -13.28 9.25
CA LYS A 302 -2.74 -12.72 9.58
C LYS A 302 -2.64 -11.27 9.17
N GLU A 303 -2.08 -10.46 10.05
CA GLU A 303 -1.78 -9.05 9.81
C GLU A 303 -0.71 -8.92 8.73
N LYS A 304 -0.93 -8.02 7.76
CA LYS A 304 -0.01 -7.69 6.69
C LYS A 304 0.16 -6.17 6.66
N ALA A 305 1.42 -5.75 6.72
CA ALA A 305 1.81 -4.36 6.51
C ALA A 305 2.32 -4.16 5.08
N GLU A 306 1.86 -3.12 4.40
CA GLU A 306 2.38 -2.67 3.12
C GLU A 306 2.84 -1.22 3.22
N VAL A 307 3.99 -0.91 2.62
CA VAL A 307 4.48 0.47 2.51
C VAL A 307 4.48 0.90 1.06
N THR A 308 3.96 2.10 0.77
CA THR A 308 4.02 2.72 -0.55
C THR A 308 4.60 4.13 -0.42
N ILE A 309 5.54 4.46 -1.29
CA ILE A 309 6.12 5.80 -1.41
C ILE A 309 5.55 6.45 -2.66
N ARG A 310 5.16 7.72 -2.56
CA ARG A 310 4.81 8.57 -3.69
C ARG A 310 5.66 9.83 -3.65
N VAL A 311 6.25 10.17 -4.78
CA VAL A 311 7.11 11.34 -4.92
C VAL A 311 6.47 12.23 -5.98
N GLY A 312 6.18 13.47 -5.62
CA GLY A 312 5.73 14.50 -6.55
C GLY A 312 6.90 15.34 -7.05
N ALA A 313 6.99 15.53 -8.36
CA ALA A 313 7.94 16.46 -8.96
C ALA A 313 7.46 17.91 -8.81
N ARG A 314 8.40 18.85 -8.82
CA ARG A 314 8.08 20.27 -9.06
C ARG A 314 7.60 20.43 -10.52
N PRO A 315 6.74 21.42 -10.82
CA PRO A 315 6.29 21.67 -12.19
C PRO A 315 7.47 21.77 -13.16
N GLY A 316 7.38 21.07 -14.29
CA GLY A 316 8.43 21.03 -15.32
C GLY A 316 9.67 20.18 -15.01
N ALA A 317 9.82 19.65 -13.79
CA ALA A 317 10.95 18.80 -13.41
C ALA A 317 10.63 17.30 -13.54
N PRO A 318 11.63 16.43 -13.80
CA PRO A 318 11.44 14.98 -13.68
C PRO A 318 11.22 14.58 -12.22
N VAL A 319 10.52 13.46 -11.98
CA VAL A 319 10.32 12.94 -10.62
C VAL A 319 11.64 12.42 -10.08
N PRO A 320 12.15 12.94 -8.95
CA PRO A 320 13.39 12.45 -8.37
C PRO A 320 13.23 11.03 -7.83
N ALA A 321 14.30 10.24 -7.94
CA ALA A 321 14.34 8.91 -7.34
C ALA A 321 14.39 9.01 -5.80
N PRO A 322 13.80 8.05 -5.07
CA PRO A 322 13.69 8.16 -3.61
C PRO A 322 15.01 8.04 -2.83
N GLY A 323 16.15 7.80 -3.49
CA GLY A 323 17.46 7.68 -2.84
C GLY A 323 17.65 6.41 -1.98
N ILE A 324 16.64 5.53 -1.95
CA ILE A 324 16.64 4.27 -1.21
C ILE A 324 16.29 3.10 -2.14
N PRO A 325 16.62 1.84 -1.76
CA PRO A 325 16.20 0.67 -2.51
C PRO A 325 14.68 0.54 -2.58
N ALA A 326 14.10 0.92 -3.72
CA ALA A 326 12.68 0.83 -4.00
C ALA A 326 12.43 0.39 -5.44
N VAL A 327 11.30 -0.28 -5.66
CA VAL A 327 10.84 -0.75 -6.97
C VAL A 327 9.78 0.21 -7.50
N PRO A 328 9.95 0.80 -8.70
CA PRO A 328 8.92 1.67 -9.27
C PRO A 328 7.66 0.89 -9.62
N LEU A 329 6.49 1.49 -9.39
CA LEU A 329 5.18 0.89 -9.66
C LEU A 329 4.72 1.13 -11.11
N HIS A 330 5.57 0.79 -12.08
CA HIS A 330 5.26 1.02 -13.50
C HIS A 330 3.93 0.39 -13.92
N GLY A 331 3.15 1.16 -14.68
CA GLY A 331 1.80 0.83 -15.13
C GLY A 331 0.75 0.73 -14.00
N ARG A 332 1.13 1.11 -12.77
CA ARG A 332 0.29 1.02 -11.56
C ARG A 332 0.38 2.29 -10.71
N HIS A 333 0.75 3.42 -11.30
CA HIS A 333 0.96 4.64 -10.54
C HIS A 333 -0.37 5.17 -9.98
N GLY A 334 -1.48 5.10 -10.73
CA GLY A 334 -2.81 5.42 -10.21
C GLY A 334 -3.19 4.62 -8.96
N SER A 335 -2.88 3.32 -8.92
CA SER A 335 -3.07 2.48 -7.72
C SER A 335 -2.15 2.90 -6.57
N GLY A 336 -0.90 3.27 -6.86
CA GLY A 336 0.02 3.83 -5.87
C GLY A 336 -0.48 5.15 -5.27
N VAL A 337 -0.98 6.05 -6.11
CA VAL A 337 -1.62 7.31 -5.68
C VAL A 337 -2.79 7.00 -4.75
N ARG A 338 -3.70 6.10 -5.15
CA ARG A 338 -4.82 5.63 -4.34
C ARG A 338 -4.39 5.11 -2.96
N LYS A 339 -3.36 4.27 -2.90
CA LYS A 339 -2.80 3.72 -1.63
C LYS A 339 -2.14 4.76 -0.73
N THR A 340 -1.82 5.93 -1.28
CA THR A 340 -1.20 7.04 -0.54
C THR A 340 -2.17 8.20 -0.33
N LEU A 341 -3.48 7.96 -0.52
CA LEU A 341 -4.53 8.80 0.04
C LEU A 341 -4.80 8.37 1.48
N PRO A 342 -5.11 9.31 2.38
CA PRO A 342 -5.37 9.02 3.79
C PRO A 342 -6.80 8.49 4.00
N LEU A 343 -7.07 7.31 3.41
CA LEU A 343 -8.38 6.64 3.43
C LEU A 343 -8.27 5.18 3.88
N ALA A 344 -7.07 4.69 4.17
CA ALA A 344 -6.74 3.30 4.47
C ALA A 344 -7.31 2.32 3.44
N LEU A 345 -7.21 2.62 2.15
CA LEU A 345 -7.78 1.75 1.11
C LEU A 345 -7.01 0.44 1.01
N ASP A 346 -7.77 -0.65 0.94
CA ASP A 346 -7.28 -1.98 0.62
C ASP A 346 -6.78 -2.05 -0.84
N SER A 347 -5.84 -2.97 -1.07
CA SER A 347 -5.00 -3.03 -2.28
C SER A 347 -5.58 -3.83 -3.42
#